data_AF-A0A9Q3I0E6-F1
#
_entry.id   AF-A0A9Q3I0E6-F1
#
_cell.length_a   1.000
_cell.length_b   1.000
_cell.length_c   1.000
_cell.angle_alpha   90.00
_cell.angle_beta   90.00
_cell.angle_gamma   90.00
#
_symmetry.space_group_name_H-M   'P 1'
#
loop_
_entity.id
_entity.type
_entity.pdbx_description
1 polymer ?
#
loop_
_entity_poly.entity_id
_entity_poly.type
_entity_poly.pdbx_seq_one_letter_code
_entity_poly.pdbx_strand_id
1 'polypeptide(L)'
;MLANSSQYEEVKLGPDRDHAYRQRKLGLPCPGLAALFNHSYLHAKDIDEQIAFWKWGTALVECYNFTTVFAMLFSLFSALWLKRRPTLHFSIRDLGVHGRIEHDASMTRYDASQGDALNPDPTLIERLFDQLAYYRAQRLGRQPQEPELSIVTLDDFARHKLDLQKQIRQYAAQSKPVVAFLGAGEVAFALQAHLLPKSSSHAEHHDEISANSRWLRVWFEEERLPVELGWKKPMQSYTLFGTLTLIAKIFMVQYAHRNDKSKLK
;
A
#
# COMPACT_ATOMS: atom_id res chain seq x y z
N MET A 1 -25.40 22.37 -28.70
CA MET A 1 -24.20 22.42 -27.83
C MET A 1 -24.09 21.09 -27.12
N LEU A 2 -23.27 20.18 -27.67
CA LEU A 2 -23.00 18.87 -27.06
C LEU A 2 -21.91 19.09 -26.01
N ALA A 3 -22.30 19.21 -24.75
CA ALA A 3 -21.35 19.13 -23.65
C ALA A 3 -20.73 17.73 -23.66
N ASN A 4 -19.41 17.69 -23.78
CA ASN A 4 -18.57 16.53 -23.96
C ASN A 4 -18.82 15.51 -22.83
N SER A 5 -19.32 14.32 -23.16
CA SER A 5 -19.65 13.25 -22.19
C SER A 5 -18.43 12.78 -21.38
N SER A 6 -17.21 13.04 -21.86
CA SER A 6 -15.96 12.72 -21.16
C SER A 6 -15.73 13.56 -19.89
N GLN A 7 -16.28 14.77 -19.82
CA GLN A 7 -16.10 15.65 -18.65
C GLN A 7 -17.00 15.24 -17.47
N TYR A 8 -18.08 14.49 -17.73
CA TYR A 8 -19.00 13.98 -16.70
C TYR A 8 -18.58 12.63 -16.11
N GLU A 9 -17.67 11.89 -16.77
CA GLU A 9 -17.10 10.65 -16.21
C GLU A 9 -15.94 10.90 -15.26
N GLU A 10 -15.08 11.90 -15.52
CA GLU A 10 -13.94 12.22 -14.63
C GLU A 10 -14.35 12.62 -13.20
N VAL A 11 -15.52 13.25 -13.03
CA VAL A 11 -16.02 13.72 -11.72
C VAL A 11 -16.55 12.57 -10.84
N LYS A 12 -16.64 11.32 -11.33
CA LYS A 12 -17.31 10.23 -10.61
C LYS A 12 -16.41 9.28 -9.83
N LEU A 13 -15.09 9.33 -10.01
CA LEU A 13 -14.18 8.31 -9.46
C LEU A 13 -13.33 8.80 -8.28
N GLY A 14 -13.57 10.02 -7.77
CA GLY A 14 -12.92 10.58 -6.58
C GLY A 14 -13.88 10.75 -5.39
N PRO A 15 -13.37 10.91 -4.16
CA PRO A 15 -14.22 11.06 -2.97
C PRO A 15 -15.06 12.33 -2.99
N ASP A 16 -14.59 13.38 -3.67
CA ASP A 16 -15.30 14.63 -3.89
C ASP A 16 -14.75 15.37 -5.14
N ARG A 17 -15.27 16.58 -5.39
CA ARG A 17 -14.89 17.39 -6.56
C ARG A 17 -13.46 17.93 -6.50
N ASP A 18 -12.96 18.22 -5.31
CA ASP A 18 -11.60 18.74 -5.11
C ASP A 18 -10.57 17.61 -5.26
N HIS A 19 -11.02 16.36 -5.07
CA HIS A 19 -10.21 15.15 -5.17
C HIS A 19 -10.65 14.17 -6.26
N ALA A 20 -11.12 14.70 -7.41
CA ALA A 20 -11.45 13.90 -8.58
C ALA A 20 -10.23 13.06 -9.05
N TYR A 21 -10.50 11.84 -9.51
CA TYR A 21 -9.43 10.97 -10.00
C TYR A 21 -8.97 11.40 -11.39
N ARG A 22 -7.65 11.54 -11.53
CA ARG A 22 -6.97 11.62 -12.82
C ARG A 22 -5.72 10.77 -12.76
N GLN A 23 -5.65 9.72 -13.57
CA GLN A 23 -4.47 8.86 -13.60
C GLN A 23 -3.25 9.66 -14.08
N ARG A 24 -2.20 9.68 -13.27
CA ARG A 24 -0.91 10.26 -13.60
C ARG A 24 0.15 9.17 -13.51
N LYS A 25 0.71 8.75 -14.65
CA LYS A 25 1.81 7.78 -14.70
C LYS A 25 3.14 8.45 -14.29
N LEU A 26 3.28 8.74 -13.01
CA LEU A 26 4.42 9.48 -12.44
C LEU A 26 5.62 8.59 -12.10
N GLY A 27 5.45 7.26 -12.11
CA GLY A 27 6.49 6.31 -11.69
C GLY A 27 6.75 6.39 -10.19
N LEU A 28 5.79 5.92 -9.39
CA LEU A 28 5.84 5.95 -7.92
C LEU A 28 5.80 4.52 -7.35
N PRO A 29 6.77 4.13 -6.52
CA PRO A 29 6.81 2.77 -5.95
C PRO A 29 5.70 2.53 -4.92
N CYS A 30 5.08 3.58 -4.38
CA CYS A 30 4.06 3.50 -3.34
C CYS A 30 2.66 3.80 -3.90
N PRO A 31 1.73 2.82 -3.92
CA PRO A 31 0.38 3.02 -4.45
C PRO A 31 -0.41 4.07 -3.66
N GLY A 32 -0.20 4.14 -2.34
CA GLY A 32 -0.88 5.12 -1.52
C GLY A 32 -0.48 6.56 -1.82
N LEU A 33 0.80 6.79 -2.08
CA LEU A 33 1.31 8.10 -2.48
C LEU A 33 0.91 8.44 -3.92
N ALA A 34 0.93 7.46 -4.82
CA ALA A 34 0.41 7.64 -6.18
C ALA A 34 -1.07 8.04 -6.18
N ALA A 35 -1.90 7.40 -5.33
CA ALA A 35 -3.29 7.80 -5.14
C ALA A 35 -3.43 9.25 -4.64
N LEU A 36 -2.54 9.74 -3.75
CA LEU A 36 -2.56 11.15 -3.35
C LEU A 36 -2.33 12.10 -4.53
N PHE A 37 -1.44 11.75 -5.47
CA PHE A 37 -1.22 12.56 -6.68
C PHE A 37 -2.36 12.43 -7.69
N ASN A 38 -2.91 11.22 -7.87
CA ASN A 38 -4.00 10.96 -8.81
C ASN A 38 -5.32 11.61 -8.37
N HIS A 39 -5.52 11.77 -7.06
CA HIS A 39 -6.66 12.46 -6.46
C HIS A 39 -6.36 13.90 -6.03
N SER A 40 -5.26 14.50 -6.50
CA SER A 40 -4.95 15.90 -6.23
C SER A 40 -4.82 16.28 -4.74
N TYR A 41 -4.64 15.32 -3.84
CA TYR A 41 -4.21 15.63 -2.46
C TYR A 41 -2.76 16.14 -2.43
N LEU A 42 -1.95 15.66 -3.38
CA LEU A 42 -0.61 16.16 -3.65
C LEU A 42 -0.46 16.61 -5.09
N HIS A 43 0.32 17.67 -5.27
CA HIS A 43 0.58 18.24 -6.57
C HIS A 43 2.08 18.33 -6.82
N ALA A 44 2.45 17.94 -8.03
CA ALA A 44 3.73 18.19 -8.66
C ALA A 44 3.45 18.49 -10.14
N LYS A 45 4.17 19.44 -10.73
CA LYS A 45 4.14 19.79 -12.14
C LYS A 45 4.87 18.74 -12.97
N ASP A 46 6.00 18.28 -12.47
CA ASP A 46 6.84 17.24 -13.05
C ASP A 46 7.47 16.38 -11.93
N ILE A 47 8.29 15.40 -12.33
CA ILE A 47 8.90 14.46 -11.39
C ILE A 47 10.06 15.05 -10.57
N ASP A 48 10.55 16.24 -10.93
CA ASP A 48 11.71 16.91 -10.36
C ASP A 48 11.33 18.04 -9.38
N GLU A 49 10.07 18.50 -9.41
CA GLU A 49 9.55 19.52 -8.50
C GLU A 49 9.76 19.12 -7.03
N GLN A 50 10.26 20.09 -6.26
CA GLN A 50 10.54 19.93 -4.83
C GLN A 50 9.28 20.20 -4.00
N ILE A 51 8.80 19.16 -3.33
CA ILE A 51 7.63 19.15 -2.48
C ILE A 51 8.09 19.15 -1.02
N ALA A 52 7.60 20.12 -0.24
CA ALA A 52 7.90 20.19 1.18
C ALA A 52 7.24 19.02 1.94
N PHE A 53 7.94 18.43 2.91
CA PHE A 53 7.45 17.27 3.67
C PHE A 53 6.08 17.49 4.32
N TRP A 54 5.78 18.71 4.77
CA TRP A 54 4.52 19.02 5.44
C TRP A 54 3.32 18.95 4.49
N LYS A 55 3.51 19.16 3.18
CA LYS A 55 2.44 18.96 2.19
C LYS A 55 2.04 17.49 2.13
N TRP A 56 3.03 16.59 2.15
CA TRP A 56 2.78 15.14 2.26
C TRP A 56 2.09 14.80 3.58
N GLY A 57 2.53 15.38 4.70
CA GLY A 57 1.88 15.22 6.00
C GLY A 57 0.40 15.62 5.95
N THR A 58 0.07 16.79 5.41
CA THR A 58 -1.32 17.25 5.26
C THR A 58 -2.14 16.29 4.40
N ALA A 59 -1.61 15.85 3.26
CA ALA A 59 -2.30 14.92 2.37
C ALA A 59 -2.60 13.55 3.03
N LEU A 60 -1.71 13.04 3.88
CA LEU A 60 -1.95 11.82 4.66
C LEU A 60 -3.07 11.98 5.70
N VAL A 61 -3.14 13.13 6.36
CA VAL A 61 -4.22 13.47 7.30
C VAL A 61 -5.56 13.57 6.55
N GLU A 62 -5.53 14.24 5.41
CA GLU A 62 -6.73 14.55 4.63
C GLU A 62 -7.32 13.32 3.93
N CYS A 63 -6.50 12.52 3.26
CA CYS A 63 -6.96 11.34 2.52
C CYS A 63 -7.13 10.10 3.40
N TYR A 64 -6.14 9.78 4.24
CA TYR A 64 -6.07 8.50 4.95
C TYR A 64 -6.33 8.59 6.45
N ASN A 65 -6.63 9.79 6.97
CA ASN A 65 -6.91 10.02 8.40
C ASN A 65 -5.72 9.67 9.32
N PHE A 66 -4.48 9.93 8.90
CA PHE A 66 -3.36 9.92 9.84
C PHE A 66 -3.57 11.01 10.90
N THR A 67 -3.13 10.78 12.14
CA THR A 67 -3.03 11.91 13.08
C THR A 67 -1.98 12.89 12.60
N THR A 68 -2.22 14.20 12.78
CA THR A 68 -1.31 15.25 12.30
C THR A 68 0.12 15.05 12.78
N VAL A 69 0.31 14.70 14.06
CA VAL A 69 1.64 14.44 14.63
C VAL A 69 2.32 13.28 13.92
N PHE A 70 1.62 12.16 13.71
CA PHE A 70 2.20 11.01 13.03
C PHE A 70 2.51 11.32 11.56
N ALA A 71 1.58 11.95 10.84
CA ALA A 71 1.76 12.31 9.44
C ALA A 71 2.97 13.24 9.23
N MET A 72 3.14 14.24 10.10
CA MET A 72 4.26 15.17 10.01
C MET A 72 5.59 14.50 10.32
N LEU A 73 5.66 13.67 11.38
CA LEU A 73 6.89 12.92 11.72
C LEU A 73 7.26 11.93 10.62
N PHE A 74 6.29 11.17 10.12
CA PHE A 74 6.48 10.21 9.04
C PHE A 74 6.99 10.89 7.76
N SER A 75 6.35 11.99 7.35
CA SER A 75 6.72 12.71 6.13
C SER A 75 8.08 13.40 6.25
N LEU A 76 8.38 13.96 7.43
CA LEU A 76 9.68 14.55 7.73
C LEU A 76 10.79 13.50 7.64
N PHE A 77 10.63 12.37 8.34
CA PHE A 77 11.61 11.29 8.33
C PHE A 77 11.80 10.73 6.91
N SER A 78 10.71 10.57 6.16
CA SER A 78 10.76 10.10 4.77
C SER A 78 11.56 11.07 3.89
N ALA A 79 11.29 12.39 3.97
CA ALA A 79 12.03 13.39 3.20
C ALA A 79 13.54 13.41 3.55
N LEU A 80 13.89 13.20 4.83
CA LEU A 80 15.27 13.10 5.28
C LEU A 80 15.98 11.83 4.78
N TRP A 81 15.25 10.70 4.69
CA TRP A 81 15.81 9.42 4.25
C TRP A 81 16.02 9.37 2.73
N LEU A 82 15.11 9.96 1.95
CA LEU A 82 15.13 9.89 0.49
C LEU A 82 16.42 10.47 -0.12
N LYS A 83 17.01 11.49 0.51
CA LYS A 83 18.19 12.16 -0.03
C LYS A 83 19.47 11.83 0.75
N ARG A 84 20.60 11.90 0.05
CA ARG A 84 21.93 11.77 0.66
C ARG A 84 22.26 12.95 1.59
N ARG A 85 21.71 14.13 1.31
CA ARG A 85 21.81 15.31 2.17
C ARG A 85 20.44 15.58 2.78
N PRO A 86 20.34 15.80 4.10
CA PRO A 86 19.07 16.02 4.75
C PRO A 86 18.42 17.30 4.20
N THR A 87 17.19 17.19 3.71
CA THR A 87 16.39 18.33 3.30
C THR A 87 14.95 18.13 3.76
N LEU A 88 14.22 19.24 3.92
CA LEU A 88 12.79 19.23 4.25
C LEU A 88 11.90 19.05 3.01
N HIS A 89 12.48 18.63 1.89
CA HIS A 89 11.79 18.52 0.59
C HIS A 89 12.17 17.23 -0.13
N PHE A 90 11.27 16.73 -0.96
CA PHE A 90 11.50 15.59 -1.84
C PHE A 90 10.85 15.84 -3.20
N SER A 91 11.27 15.11 -4.21
CA SER A 91 10.63 15.04 -5.52
C SER A 91 10.11 13.62 -5.78
N ILE A 92 9.29 13.45 -6.81
CA ILE A 92 8.86 12.11 -7.25
C ILE A 92 10.07 11.28 -7.69
N ARG A 93 11.05 11.90 -8.35
CA ARG A 93 12.31 11.22 -8.71
C ARG A 93 13.03 10.66 -7.49
N ASP A 94 13.08 11.41 -6.38
CA ASP A 94 13.75 10.93 -5.15
C ASP A 94 13.11 9.65 -4.62
N LEU A 95 11.78 9.53 -4.71
CA LEU A 95 11.02 8.35 -4.26
C LEU A 95 11.36 7.09 -5.05
N GLY A 96 11.68 7.23 -6.33
CA GLY A 96 12.06 6.12 -7.21
C GLY A 96 13.53 5.71 -7.13
N VAL A 97 14.33 6.30 -6.23
CA VAL A 97 15.73 5.88 -6.04
C VAL A 97 15.77 4.55 -5.28
N HIS A 98 16.20 3.50 -5.99
CA HIS A 98 16.39 2.18 -5.39
C HIS A 98 17.34 2.19 -4.20
N GLY A 99 17.00 1.40 -3.19
CA GLY A 99 17.80 1.30 -1.98
C GLY A 99 17.47 2.37 -0.92
N ARG A 100 16.40 3.14 -1.11
CA ARG A 100 15.95 4.19 -0.18
C ARG A 100 14.63 3.83 0.47
N ILE A 101 13.54 4.39 -0.05
CA ILE A 101 12.18 3.96 0.28
C ILE A 101 11.77 2.87 -0.72
N GLU A 102 12.08 3.02 -2.01
CA GLU A 102 11.95 1.93 -2.98
C GLU A 102 12.91 0.79 -2.61
N HIS A 103 12.39 -0.43 -2.65
CA HIS A 103 13.08 -1.65 -2.29
C HIS A 103 12.54 -2.89 -3.04
N ASP A 104 13.39 -3.92 -3.14
CA ASP A 104 13.03 -5.23 -3.70
C ASP A 104 11.98 -5.97 -2.83
N ALA A 105 11.40 -7.04 -3.38
CA ALA A 105 10.27 -7.79 -2.85
C ALA A 105 9.00 -6.95 -2.70
N SER A 106 8.76 -6.03 -3.64
CA SER A 106 7.50 -5.30 -3.77
C SER A 106 6.34 -6.24 -4.13
N MET A 107 5.11 -5.90 -3.72
CA MET A 107 3.95 -6.77 -3.96
C MET A 107 3.44 -6.72 -5.41
N THR A 108 3.62 -5.58 -6.07
CA THR A 108 3.01 -5.29 -7.38
C THR A 108 3.96 -4.59 -8.35
N ARG A 109 5.23 -4.42 -7.97
CA ARG A 109 6.31 -3.85 -8.79
C ARG A 109 7.43 -4.87 -8.85
N TYR A 110 8.19 -4.89 -9.94
CA TYR A 110 9.35 -5.77 -10.05
C TYR A 110 10.48 -5.29 -9.14
N ASP A 111 11.34 -6.22 -8.73
CA ASP A 111 12.65 -5.86 -8.16
C ASP A 111 13.43 -5.02 -9.17
N ALA A 112 14.29 -4.12 -8.70
CA ALA A 112 15.00 -3.17 -9.57
C ALA A 112 15.91 -3.87 -10.62
N SER A 113 16.32 -5.11 -10.34
CA SER A 113 17.11 -5.93 -11.27
C SER A 113 16.28 -6.77 -12.25
N GLN A 114 14.96 -6.82 -12.08
CA GLN A 114 14.06 -7.71 -12.82
C GLN A 114 13.13 -6.96 -13.80
N GLY A 115 12.84 -5.69 -13.56
CA GLY A 115 11.92 -4.94 -14.41
C GLY A 115 11.59 -3.55 -13.88
N ASP A 116 10.38 -3.08 -14.18
CA ASP A 116 9.87 -1.79 -13.71
C ASP A 116 9.55 -1.84 -12.21
N ALA A 117 10.35 -1.12 -11.41
CA ALA A 117 10.20 -1.02 -9.97
C ALA A 117 9.25 0.13 -9.53
N LEU A 118 8.77 0.94 -10.47
CA LEU A 118 8.09 2.20 -10.18
C LEU A 118 6.62 2.21 -10.61
N ASN A 119 6.19 1.31 -11.49
CA ASN A 119 4.79 1.22 -11.92
C ASN A 119 4.20 -0.14 -11.59
N PRO A 120 2.91 -0.21 -11.19
CA PRO A 120 2.26 -1.48 -10.92
C PRO A 120 2.22 -2.36 -12.18
N ASP A 121 2.59 -3.63 -12.03
CA ASP A 121 2.53 -4.63 -13.10
C ASP A 121 1.27 -5.49 -12.97
N PRO A 122 0.42 -5.60 -14.02
CA PRO A 122 -0.80 -6.41 -13.99
C PRO A 122 -0.57 -7.89 -13.66
N THR A 123 0.55 -8.47 -14.12
CA THR A 123 0.87 -9.88 -13.85
C THR A 123 1.21 -10.09 -12.38
N LEU A 124 1.95 -9.16 -11.77
CA LEU A 124 2.26 -9.22 -10.33
C LEU A 124 1.01 -8.98 -9.48
N ILE A 125 0.09 -8.12 -9.92
CA ILE A 125 -1.21 -7.92 -9.26
C ILE A 125 -2.03 -9.21 -9.27
N GLU A 126 -2.18 -9.88 -10.41
CA GLU A 126 -2.92 -11.15 -10.44
C GLU A 126 -2.26 -12.20 -9.53
N ARG A 127 -0.93 -12.34 -9.61
CA ARG A 127 -0.18 -13.25 -8.73
C ARG A 127 -0.38 -12.91 -7.25
N LEU A 128 -0.44 -11.63 -6.88
CA LEU A 128 -0.73 -11.22 -5.50
C LEU A 128 -2.08 -11.78 -5.05
N PHE A 129 -3.15 -11.52 -5.81
CA PHE A 129 -4.50 -11.94 -5.41
C PHE A 129 -4.70 -13.46 -5.47
N ASP A 130 -4.07 -14.16 -6.42
CA ASP A 130 -4.05 -15.63 -6.46
C ASP A 130 -3.38 -16.21 -5.22
N GLN A 131 -2.23 -15.66 -4.81
CA GLN A 131 -1.52 -16.13 -3.62
C GLN A 131 -2.28 -15.83 -2.33
N LEU A 132 -2.92 -14.66 -2.22
CA LEU A 132 -3.75 -14.32 -1.06
C LEU A 132 -4.97 -15.26 -0.96
N ALA A 133 -5.63 -15.56 -2.09
CA ALA A 133 -6.72 -16.52 -2.15
C ALA A 133 -6.26 -17.93 -1.75
N TYR A 134 -5.09 -18.36 -2.23
CA TYR A 134 -4.48 -19.63 -1.88
C TYR A 134 -4.19 -19.75 -0.38
N TYR A 135 -3.57 -18.74 0.24
CA TYR A 135 -3.30 -18.76 1.68
C TYR A 135 -4.57 -18.82 2.52
N ARG A 136 -5.60 -18.07 2.11
CA ARG A 136 -6.91 -18.11 2.76
C ARG A 136 -7.54 -19.50 2.66
N ALA A 137 -7.56 -20.10 1.48
CA ALA A 137 -8.10 -21.44 1.27
C ALA A 137 -7.38 -22.48 2.13
N GLN A 138 -6.05 -22.44 2.17
CA GLN A 138 -5.23 -23.31 3.01
C GLN A 138 -5.60 -23.18 4.49
N ARG A 139 -5.76 -21.95 5.00
CA ARG A 139 -6.12 -21.69 6.41
C ARG A 139 -7.51 -22.22 6.77
N LEU A 140 -8.45 -22.16 5.83
CA LEU A 140 -9.82 -22.65 6.02
C LEU A 140 -9.97 -24.16 5.76
N GLY A 141 -8.90 -24.85 5.36
CA GLY A 141 -8.96 -26.27 4.97
C GLY A 141 -9.83 -26.51 3.73
N ARG A 142 -9.98 -25.49 2.87
CA ARG A 142 -10.80 -25.54 1.65
C ARG A 142 -9.88 -25.56 0.42
N GLN A 143 -10.37 -26.12 -0.68
CA GLN A 143 -9.73 -25.90 -1.97
C GLN A 143 -9.84 -24.41 -2.33
N PRO A 144 -8.88 -23.84 -3.09
CA PRO A 144 -9.07 -22.54 -3.73
C PRO A 144 -10.27 -22.66 -4.68
N GLN A 145 -11.45 -22.30 -4.19
CA GLN A 145 -12.63 -22.15 -5.01
C GLN A 145 -12.68 -20.67 -5.39
N GLU A 146 -12.89 -20.36 -6.67
CA GLU A 146 -13.42 -19.04 -7.01
C GLU A 146 -14.82 -18.95 -6.38
N PRO A 147 -14.92 -18.12 -5.35
CA PRO A 147 -15.49 -16.81 -5.60
C PRO A 147 -14.53 -15.71 -5.13
N GLU A 148 -14.59 -14.58 -5.84
CA GLU A 148 -14.01 -13.28 -5.53
C GLU A 148 -13.57 -13.19 -4.06
N LEU A 149 -12.25 -13.36 -3.80
CA LEU A 149 -11.65 -13.15 -2.48
C LEU A 149 -12.26 -11.85 -1.96
N SER A 150 -13.05 -11.88 -0.87
CA SER A 150 -13.82 -10.70 -0.44
C SER A 150 -13.08 -9.89 0.63
N ILE A 151 -12.18 -10.55 1.35
CA ILE A 151 -11.36 -9.95 2.40
C ILE A 151 -9.93 -10.48 2.32
N VAL A 152 -8.97 -9.63 2.65
CA VAL A 152 -7.56 -10.00 2.85
C VAL A 152 -7.21 -9.75 4.31
N THR A 153 -6.67 -10.75 5.00
CA THR A 153 -6.33 -10.60 6.42
C THR A 153 -4.87 -10.22 6.65
N LEU A 154 -4.56 -9.83 7.87
CA LEU A 154 -3.18 -9.56 8.29
C LEU A 154 -2.28 -10.78 8.05
N ASP A 155 -2.76 -11.99 8.33
CA ASP A 155 -1.98 -13.20 8.13
C ASP A 155 -1.66 -13.42 6.64
N ASP A 156 -2.68 -13.27 5.78
CA ASP A 156 -2.55 -13.42 4.33
C ASP A 156 -1.43 -12.51 3.77
N PHE A 157 -1.48 -11.21 4.09
CA PHE A 157 -0.45 -10.25 3.66
C PHE A 157 0.91 -10.48 4.30
N ALA A 158 0.96 -10.71 5.62
CA ALA A 158 2.21 -10.88 6.34
C ALA A 158 2.99 -12.09 5.80
N ARG A 159 2.28 -13.18 5.52
CA ARG A 159 2.83 -14.38 4.89
C ARG A 159 3.28 -14.12 3.45
N HIS A 160 2.44 -13.50 2.62
CA HIS A 160 2.81 -13.17 1.24
C HIS A 160 4.09 -12.33 1.19
N LYS A 161 4.15 -11.28 2.00
CA LYS A 161 5.32 -10.40 2.06
C LYS A 161 6.59 -11.12 2.53
N LEU A 162 6.46 -12.03 3.49
CA LEU A 162 7.56 -12.89 3.92
C LEU A 162 8.06 -13.77 2.77
N ASP A 163 7.16 -14.36 1.99
CA ASP A 163 7.52 -15.25 0.89
C ASP A 163 8.16 -14.50 -0.29
N LEU A 164 7.77 -13.25 -0.56
CA LEU A 164 8.49 -12.36 -1.48
C LEU A 164 9.92 -12.07 -0.98
N GLN A 165 10.09 -11.73 0.31
CA GLN A 165 11.40 -11.43 0.89
C GLN A 165 12.37 -12.63 0.85
N LYS A 166 11.85 -13.86 0.89
CA LYS A 166 12.67 -15.08 0.74
C LYS A 166 13.22 -15.25 -0.67
N GLN A 167 12.61 -14.63 -1.68
CA GLN A 167 13.05 -14.70 -3.07
C GLN A 167 14.20 -13.74 -3.39
N ILE A 168 14.46 -12.76 -2.51
CA ILE A 168 15.60 -11.86 -2.64
C ILE A 168 16.90 -12.66 -2.52
N ARG A 169 17.67 -12.66 -3.61
CA ARG A 169 18.97 -13.36 -3.68
C ARG A 169 20.12 -12.55 -3.08
N GLN A 170 20.06 -11.23 -3.23
CA GLN A 170 21.14 -10.33 -2.82
C GLN A 170 20.58 -9.04 -2.21
N TYR A 171 21.24 -8.57 -1.15
CA TYR A 171 20.88 -7.34 -0.43
C TYR A 171 21.93 -6.26 -0.72
N ALA A 172 22.10 -5.93 -2.00
CA ALA A 172 23.19 -5.04 -2.46
C ALA A 172 22.94 -3.56 -2.13
N ALA A 173 21.69 -3.10 -2.28
CA ALA A 173 21.34 -1.69 -2.08
C ALA A 173 20.81 -1.37 -0.67
N GLN A 174 20.19 -2.34 0.01
CA GLN A 174 19.61 -2.21 1.35
C GLN A 174 19.83 -3.48 2.17
N SER A 175 19.92 -3.33 3.49
CA SER A 175 20.03 -4.48 4.39
C SER A 175 18.68 -5.20 4.56
N LYS A 176 18.73 -6.50 4.83
CA LYS A 176 17.54 -7.33 5.07
C LYS A 176 16.59 -6.78 6.15
N PRO A 177 17.05 -6.26 7.30
CA PRO A 177 16.15 -5.64 8.29
C PRO A 177 15.42 -4.40 7.77
N VAL A 178 16.07 -3.59 6.92
CA VAL A 178 15.45 -2.39 6.33
C VAL A 178 14.34 -2.79 5.35
N VAL A 179 14.62 -3.73 4.44
CA VAL A 179 13.63 -4.27 3.51
C VAL A 179 12.46 -4.91 4.26
N ALA A 180 12.75 -5.65 5.34
CA ALA A 180 11.72 -6.26 6.17
C ALA A 180 10.82 -5.21 6.86
N PHE A 181 11.41 -4.12 7.36
CA PHE A 181 10.69 -3.02 8.01
C PHE A 181 9.81 -2.25 7.04
N LEU A 182 10.35 -1.83 5.88
CA LEU A 182 9.57 -1.14 4.85
C LEU A 182 8.41 -2.02 4.38
N GLY A 183 8.70 -3.30 4.11
CA GLY A 183 7.69 -4.27 3.70
C GLY A 183 6.58 -4.52 4.72
N ALA A 184 6.90 -4.55 6.02
CA ALA A 184 5.89 -4.63 7.07
C ALA A 184 5.06 -3.33 7.19
N GLY A 185 5.69 -2.18 6.96
CA GLY A 185 5.02 -0.88 6.88
C GLY A 185 4.00 -0.81 5.73
N GLU A 186 4.34 -1.35 4.55
CA GLU A 186 3.43 -1.44 3.40
C GLU A 186 2.20 -2.29 3.73
N VAL A 187 2.38 -3.46 4.35
CA VAL A 187 1.27 -4.33 4.78
C VAL A 187 0.40 -3.61 5.81
N ALA A 188 1.02 -2.98 6.80
CA ALA A 188 0.29 -2.22 7.83
C ALA A 188 -0.56 -1.12 7.20
N PHE A 189 0.02 -0.35 6.26
CA PHE A 189 -0.68 0.75 5.62
C PHE A 189 -1.79 0.28 4.67
N ALA A 190 -1.56 -0.76 3.87
CA ALA A 190 -2.59 -1.34 3.00
C ALA A 190 -3.80 -1.85 3.79
N LEU A 191 -3.56 -2.55 4.92
CA LEU A 191 -4.61 -3.02 5.81
C LEU A 191 -5.38 -1.87 6.46
N GLN A 192 -4.67 -0.85 6.94
CA GLN A 192 -5.27 0.32 7.53
C GLN A 192 -6.14 1.04 6.49
N ALA A 193 -5.57 1.46 5.36
CA ALA A 193 -6.24 2.24 4.31
C ALA A 193 -7.54 1.62 3.76
N HIS A 194 -7.69 0.31 3.86
CA HIS A 194 -8.85 -0.44 3.35
C HIS A 194 -9.54 -1.30 4.42
N LEU A 195 -9.36 -0.95 5.70
CA LEU A 195 -9.87 -1.70 6.84
C LEU A 195 -11.39 -1.82 6.77
N LEU A 196 -11.91 -3.04 6.97
CA LEU A 196 -13.34 -3.27 7.10
C LEU A 196 -13.82 -2.94 8.52
N PRO A 197 -14.98 -2.27 8.69
CA PRO A 197 -15.58 -2.06 10.00
C PRO A 197 -15.89 -3.40 10.67
N LYS A 198 -15.66 -3.51 11.99
CA LYS A 198 -15.96 -4.73 12.78
C LYS A 198 -17.43 -5.18 12.71
N SER A 199 -18.35 -4.32 12.24
CA SER A 199 -19.78 -4.62 12.06
C SER A 199 -20.16 -5.14 10.67
N SER A 200 -19.21 -5.28 9.73
CA SER A 200 -19.51 -5.89 8.43
C SER A 200 -19.95 -7.35 8.62
N SER A 201 -20.96 -7.79 7.88
CA SER A 201 -21.64 -9.10 7.96
C SER A 201 -20.76 -10.33 7.66
N HIS A 202 -19.43 -10.17 7.65
CA HIS A 202 -18.46 -11.26 7.59
C HIS A 202 -18.34 -11.92 8.97
N ALA A 203 -19.40 -12.65 9.33
CA ALA A 203 -19.67 -13.24 10.65
C ALA A 203 -18.58 -14.18 11.19
N GLU A 204 -17.60 -14.59 10.37
CA GLU A 204 -16.52 -15.50 10.77
C GLU A 204 -15.24 -14.78 11.30
N HIS A 205 -15.15 -13.44 11.26
CA HIS A 205 -13.87 -12.73 11.46
C HIS A 205 -13.91 -11.53 12.42
N HIS A 206 -14.81 -11.51 13.42
CA HIS A 206 -15.04 -10.33 14.28
C HIS A 206 -13.79 -9.74 14.98
N ASP A 207 -12.70 -10.51 15.13
CA ASP A 207 -11.45 -10.06 15.77
C ASP A 207 -10.23 -9.96 14.85
N GLU A 208 -10.34 -10.37 13.58
CA GLU A 208 -9.19 -10.40 12.64
C GLU A 208 -9.06 -9.08 11.86
N ILE A 209 -7.87 -8.48 11.89
CA ILE A 209 -7.56 -7.28 11.09
C ILE A 209 -7.62 -7.68 9.61
N SER A 210 -8.56 -7.10 8.88
CA SER A 210 -8.82 -7.44 7.49
C SER A 210 -9.23 -6.23 6.66
N ALA A 211 -8.87 -6.28 5.39
CA ALA A 211 -9.15 -5.24 4.42
C ALA A 211 -10.03 -5.77 3.30
N ASN A 212 -10.81 -4.87 2.68
CA ASN A 212 -11.61 -5.20 1.51
C ASN A 212 -10.69 -5.47 0.31
N SER A 213 -10.72 -6.68 -0.20
CA SER A 213 -9.88 -7.14 -1.31
C SER A 213 -10.14 -6.39 -2.63
N ARG A 214 -11.40 -6.06 -2.94
CA ARG A 214 -11.77 -5.33 -4.15
C ARG A 214 -11.25 -3.91 -4.08
N TRP A 215 -11.28 -3.31 -2.89
CA TRP A 215 -10.67 -1.99 -2.69
C TRP A 215 -9.15 -2.03 -2.86
N LEU A 216 -8.49 -3.04 -2.27
CA LEU A 216 -7.06 -3.23 -2.43
C LEU A 216 -6.67 -3.44 -3.90
N ARG A 217 -7.46 -4.19 -4.68
CA ARG A 217 -7.19 -4.45 -6.09
C ARG A 217 -7.16 -3.15 -6.89
N VAL A 218 -8.23 -2.35 -6.81
CA VAL A 218 -8.28 -1.03 -7.45
C VAL A 218 -7.14 -0.13 -6.97
N TRP A 219 -6.83 -0.13 -5.67
CA TRP A 219 -5.78 0.72 -5.13
C TRP A 219 -4.37 0.33 -5.61
N PHE A 220 -4.08 -0.96 -5.76
CA PHE A 220 -2.81 -1.42 -6.31
C PHE A 220 -2.71 -1.24 -7.82
N GLU A 221 -3.80 -1.52 -8.55
CA GLU A 221 -3.85 -1.55 -10.01
C GLU A 221 -3.97 -0.16 -10.63
N GLU A 222 -4.93 0.62 -10.14
CA GLU A 222 -5.27 1.93 -10.70
C GLU A 222 -4.65 3.08 -9.89
N GLU A 223 -4.03 2.77 -8.74
CA GLU A 223 -3.52 3.78 -7.80
C GLU A 223 -4.61 4.82 -7.48
N ARG A 224 -5.80 4.30 -7.18
CA ARG A 224 -7.07 5.04 -7.05
C ARG A 224 -7.81 4.66 -5.77
N LEU A 225 -8.56 5.61 -5.21
CA LEU A 225 -9.50 5.37 -4.13
C LEU A 225 -10.82 4.80 -4.69
N PRO A 226 -11.23 3.58 -4.31
CA PRO A 226 -12.37 2.87 -4.91
C PRO A 226 -13.72 3.30 -4.32
N VAL A 227 -14.05 4.58 -4.44
CA VAL A 227 -15.25 5.22 -3.86
C VAL A 227 -16.55 4.63 -4.39
N GLU A 228 -16.56 4.20 -5.65
CA GLU A 228 -17.69 3.53 -6.32
C GLU A 228 -17.98 2.15 -5.72
N LEU A 229 -16.96 1.52 -5.11
CA LEU A 229 -17.10 0.26 -4.38
C LEU A 229 -17.46 0.49 -2.89
N GLY A 230 -17.78 1.73 -2.52
CA GLY A 230 -18.15 2.11 -1.16
C GLY A 230 -16.97 2.44 -0.25
N TRP A 231 -15.75 2.57 -0.78
CA TRP A 231 -14.62 3.04 0.01
C TRP A 231 -14.92 4.45 0.54
N LYS A 232 -14.57 4.67 1.80
CA LYS A 232 -14.66 5.97 2.46
C LYS A 232 -13.35 6.20 3.19
N LYS A 233 -13.03 7.49 3.41
CA LYS A 233 -11.93 7.88 4.30
C LYS A 233 -12.04 7.08 5.61
N PRO A 234 -10.93 6.47 6.07
CA PRO A 234 -10.92 5.70 7.31
C PRO A 234 -11.46 6.50 8.49
N MET A 235 -12.43 5.95 9.23
CA MET A 235 -13.03 6.65 10.39
C MET A 235 -12.09 6.68 11.60
N GLN A 236 -11.32 5.62 11.80
CA GLN A 236 -10.33 5.54 12.86
C GLN A 236 -9.03 6.21 12.41
N SER A 237 -8.53 7.17 13.21
CA SER A 237 -7.27 7.82 12.88
C SER A 237 -6.07 6.89 13.10
N TYR A 238 -5.09 6.95 12.21
CA TYR A 238 -3.85 6.18 12.35
C TYR A 238 -2.86 6.94 13.19
N THR A 239 -2.40 6.29 14.25
CA THR A 239 -1.38 6.84 15.14
C THR A 239 -0.05 6.13 14.89
N LEU A 240 1.05 6.80 15.25
CA LEU A 240 2.38 6.20 15.19
C LEU A 240 2.41 4.90 16.03
N PHE A 241 1.91 4.97 17.27
CA PHE A 241 1.87 3.83 18.18
C PHE A 241 1.02 2.67 17.64
N GLY A 242 -0.16 2.97 17.09
CA GLY A 242 -1.04 1.95 16.48
C GLY A 242 -0.39 1.27 15.28
N THR A 243 0.30 2.05 14.44
CA THR A 243 1.02 1.52 13.26
C THR A 243 2.22 0.67 13.67
N LEU A 244 3.01 1.11 14.65
CA LEU A 244 4.12 0.31 15.18
C LEU A 244 3.63 -0.99 15.85
N THR A 245 2.49 -0.94 16.55
CA THR A 245 1.85 -2.13 17.12
C THR A 245 1.44 -3.12 16.01
N LEU A 246 0.92 -2.61 14.89
CA LEU A 246 0.54 -3.42 13.74
C LEU A 246 1.76 -4.06 13.07
N ILE A 247 2.84 -3.30 12.87
CA ILE A 247 4.13 -3.80 12.36
C ILE A 247 4.68 -4.91 13.27
N ALA A 248 4.63 -4.73 14.60
CA ALA A 248 5.06 -5.77 15.53
C ALA A 248 4.24 -7.06 15.38
N LYS A 249 2.91 -6.97 15.23
CA LYS A 249 2.05 -8.13 14.96
C LYS A 249 2.41 -8.83 13.65
N ILE A 250 2.68 -8.07 12.58
CA ILE A 250 3.13 -8.61 11.30
C ILE A 250 4.42 -9.40 11.48
N PHE A 251 5.41 -8.87 12.21
CA PHE A 251 6.65 -9.61 12.49
C PHE A 251 6.42 -10.86 13.34
N MET A 252 5.51 -10.84 14.31
CA MET A 252 5.15 -12.04 15.08
C MET A 252 4.56 -13.13 14.18
N VAL A 253 3.64 -12.76 13.29
CA VAL A 253 3.05 -13.70 12.31
C VAL A 253 4.12 -14.24 11.36
N GLN A 254 4.98 -13.38 10.82
CA GLN A 254 6.08 -13.81 9.97
C GLN A 254 7.06 -14.73 10.70
N TYR A 255 7.33 -14.47 11.98
CA TYR A 255 8.15 -15.34 12.81
C TYR A 255 7.49 -16.71 12.99
N ALA A 256 6.18 -16.77 13.25
CA ALA A 256 5.44 -18.03 13.35
C ALA A 256 5.53 -18.83 12.04
N HIS A 257 5.28 -18.20 10.88
CA HIS A 257 5.38 -18.86 9.57
C HIS A 257 6.80 -19.32 9.22
N ARG A 258 7.85 -18.65 9.71
CA ARG A 258 9.25 -19.11 9.54
C ARG A 258 9.56 -20.35 10.36
N ASN A 259 8.94 -20.49 11.52
CA ASN A 259 9.23 -21.56 12.49
C ASN A 259 8.20 -22.69 12.48
N ASP A 260 7.21 -22.63 11.60
CA ASP A 260 6.22 -23.69 11.41
C ASP A 260 6.88 -24.94 10.79
N LYS A 261 7.14 -25.92 11.66
CA LYS A 261 7.78 -27.20 11.29
C LYS A 261 6.86 -28.14 10.50
N SER A 262 5.57 -27.84 10.37
CA SER A 262 4.64 -28.66 9.58
C SER A 262 4.96 -28.67 8.07
N LYS A 263 5.76 -27.70 7.59
CA LYS A 263 6.19 -27.56 6.19
C LYS A 263 7.53 -28.24 5.86
N LEU A 264 8.17 -28.92 6.82
CA LEU A 264 9.45 -29.63 6.69
C LEU A 264 9.28 -31.14 6.45
N LYS A 265 8.06 -31.60 6.10
CA LYS A 265 7.76 -32.98 5.75
C LYS A 265 7.34 -33.09 4.30
#